data_AF-A0A1Y1RCG5-F1
#
_entry.id   AF-A0A1Y1RCG5-F1
#
_cell.length_a   1.000
_cell.length_b   1.000
_cell.length_c   1.000
_cell.angle_alpha   90.00
_cell.angle_beta   90.00
_cell.angle_gamma   90.00
#
_symmetry.space_group_name_H-M   'P 1'
#
loop_
_entity.id
_entity.type
_entity.pdbx_description
1 polymer ?
#
loop_
_entity_poly.entity_id
_entity_poly.type
_entity_poly.pdbx_seq_one_letter_code
_entity_poly.pdbx_strand_id
1 'polypeptide(L)'
;MKKFLTLIATSLLVASIATTAASADPAKGQKLYLKKLKKACGFNGAKMAAKHTQEEWEEIKDSGKLEDEIKKLCPNVKDVKDKYLPDLFDFFYEYASDSGNVPSC
;
A
#
# COMPACT_ATOMS: atom_id res chain seq x y z
N MET A 1 27.04 11.23 20.72
CA MET A 1 26.59 9.89 21.18
C MET A 1 25.19 9.67 20.65
N LYS A 2 24.96 8.63 19.84
CA LYS A 2 23.66 8.30 19.21
C LYS A 2 22.80 7.52 20.21
N LYS A 3 21.78 8.15 20.79
CA LYS A 3 20.59 7.60 21.49
C LYS A 3 19.58 8.77 21.47
N PHE A 4 18.32 8.65 21.06
CA PHE A 4 17.31 7.71 21.50
C PHE A 4 16.21 7.55 20.44
N LEU A 5 15.84 6.30 20.20
CA LEU A 5 14.48 5.90 19.83
C LEU A 5 13.51 6.46 20.87
N THR A 6 12.44 7.12 20.45
CA THR A 6 11.06 7.05 21.00
C THR A 6 10.23 8.11 20.27
N LEU A 7 9.53 7.74 19.21
CA LEU A 7 8.39 8.52 18.71
C LEU A 7 7.13 7.78 19.15
N ILE A 8 6.34 8.50 19.93
CA ILE A 8 5.22 8.03 20.73
C ILE A 8 4.01 7.86 19.79
N ALA A 9 3.44 6.65 19.77
CA ALA A 9 2.17 6.36 19.13
C ALA A 9 1.04 6.99 19.95
N THR A 10 0.32 7.98 19.40
CA THR A 10 -0.91 8.49 20.01
C THR A 10 -1.84 9.09 18.97
N SER A 11 -2.84 8.32 18.56
CA SER A 11 -4.18 8.81 18.23
C SER A 11 -5.14 7.63 18.15
N LEU A 12 -6.23 7.71 18.92
CA LEU A 12 -7.29 6.72 18.99
C LEU A 12 -8.02 6.64 17.64
N LEU A 13 -8.16 5.42 17.11
CA LEU A 13 -8.93 5.15 15.91
C LEU A 13 -10.35 4.68 16.25
N VAL A 14 -11.33 5.52 15.95
CA VAL A 14 -12.74 5.12 15.86
C VAL A 14 -13.31 5.70 14.57
N ALA A 15 -13.29 4.89 13.51
CA ALA A 15 -14.28 4.88 12.43
C ALA A 15 -14.08 3.59 11.60
N SER A 16 -14.69 2.49 12.02
CA SER A 16 -14.78 1.28 11.18
C SER A 16 -15.80 1.54 10.07
N ILE A 17 -15.37 2.21 9.00
CA ILE A 17 -16.13 2.27 7.76
C ILE A 17 -15.88 0.93 7.06
N ALA A 18 -16.80 0.00 7.20
CA ALA A 18 -16.79 -1.22 6.40
C ALA A 18 -17.10 -0.82 4.94
N THR A 19 -16.07 -0.41 4.20
CA THR A 19 -16.18 -0.18 2.77
C THR A 19 -16.33 -1.52 2.09
N THR A 20 -17.47 -1.74 1.43
CA THR A 20 -17.66 -2.91 0.57
C THR A 20 -16.70 -2.76 -0.60
N ALA A 21 -15.54 -3.43 -0.55
CA ALA A 21 -14.61 -3.51 -1.67
C ALA A 21 -15.34 -4.09 -2.89
N ALA A 22 -15.63 -3.23 -3.87
CA ALA A 22 -16.18 -3.64 -5.15
C ALA A 22 -15.10 -4.43 -5.91
N SER A 23 -15.07 -5.75 -5.73
CA SER A 23 -14.40 -6.78 -6.54
C SER A 23 -13.08 -6.40 -7.24
N ALA A 24 -12.14 -5.80 -6.52
CA ALA A 24 -10.73 -5.89 -6.84
C ALA A 24 -10.12 -7.10 -6.07
N ASP A 25 -8.97 -7.60 -6.55
CA ASP A 25 -8.42 -8.89 -6.12
C ASP A 25 -6.98 -8.69 -5.62
N PRO A 26 -6.71 -8.83 -4.31
CA PRO A 26 -5.38 -8.69 -3.74
C PRO A 26 -4.32 -9.57 -4.42
N ALA A 27 -4.70 -10.76 -4.91
CA ALA A 27 -3.78 -11.65 -5.62
C ALA A 27 -3.46 -11.13 -7.04
N LYS A 28 -4.44 -10.49 -7.72
CA LYS A 28 -4.16 -9.78 -8.99
C LYS A 28 -3.25 -8.58 -8.75
N GLY A 29 -3.49 -7.82 -7.67
CA GLY A 29 -2.64 -6.69 -7.27
C GLY A 29 -1.21 -7.12 -6.99
N GLN A 30 -1.01 -8.17 -6.21
CA GLN A 30 0.28 -8.79 -5.95
C GLN A 30 0.99 -9.18 -7.26
N LYS A 31 0.28 -9.85 -8.17
CA LYS A 31 0.81 -10.26 -9.48
C LYS A 31 1.18 -9.07 -10.35
N LEU A 32 0.39 -8.00 -10.33
CA LEU A 32 0.68 -6.75 -11.04
C LEU A 32 1.93 -6.08 -10.49
N TYR A 33 2.03 -5.94 -9.16
CA TYR A 33 3.20 -5.39 -8.50
C TYR A 33 4.47 -6.17 -8.89
N LEU A 34 4.45 -7.50 -8.77
CA LEU A 34 5.59 -8.37 -9.11
C LEU A 34 6.03 -8.21 -10.57
N LYS A 35 5.07 -8.14 -11.51
CA LYS A 35 5.36 -8.11 -12.95
C LYS A 35 5.71 -6.73 -13.48
N LYS A 36 5.18 -5.66 -12.87
CA LYS A 36 5.23 -4.29 -13.43
C LYS A 36 6.06 -3.34 -12.59
N LEU A 37 6.00 -3.47 -11.26
CA LEU A 37 6.57 -2.47 -10.34
C LEU A 37 7.85 -2.96 -9.66
N LYS A 38 7.94 -4.24 -9.25
CA LYS A 38 9.05 -4.78 -8.43
C LYS A 38 10.45 -4.41 -8.96
N LYS A 39 10.68 -4.55 -10.27
CA LYS A 39 12.00 -4.25 -10.88
C LYS A 39 12.36 -2.77 -10.78
N ALA A 40 11.40 -1.88 -11.03
CA ALA A 40 11.62 -0.44 -10.97
C ALA A 40 11.69 0.05 -9.51
N CYS A 41 10.86 -0.53 -8.65
CA CYS A 41 10.78 -0.16 -7.24
C CYS A 41 11.99 -0.65 -6.42
N GLY A 42 12.59 -1.79 -6.79
CA GLY A 42 13.77 -2.33 -6.12
C GLY A 42 13.47 -3.10 -4.82
N PHE A 43 12.19 -3.29 -4.47
CA PHE A 43 11.75 -4.09 -3.34
C PHE A 43 10.45 -4.86 -3.62
N ASN A 44 10.16 -5.87 -2.81
CA ASN A 44 8.98 -6.73 -2.98
C ASN A 44 7.67 -6.04 -2.54
N GLY A 45 6.54 -6.68 -2.87
CA GLY A 45 5.21 -6.12 -2.62
C GLY A 45 4.89 -6.00 -1.12
N ALA A 46 5.39 -6.93 -0.29
CA ALA A 46 5.21 -6.88 1.16
C ALA A 46 5.78 -5.59 1.76
N LYS A 47 6.99 -5.20 1.33
CA LYS A 47 7.62 -3.96 1.78
C LYS A 47 6.92 -2.70 1.24
N MET A 48 6.18 -2.82 0.13
CA MET A 48 5.31 -1.75 -0.36
C MET A 48 4.06 -1.64 0.50
N ALA A 49 3.31 -2.73 0.65
CA ALA A 49 2.05 -2.75 1.39
C ALA A 49 2.25 -2.28 2.84
N ALA A 50 3.34 -2.71 3.50
CA ALA A 50 3.71 -2.28 4.84
C ALA A 50 4.24 -0.84 4.97
N LYS A 51 4.15 0.01 3.92
CA LYS A 51 4.53 1.43 4.00
C LYS A 51 3.52 2.30 4.73
N HIS A 52 2.27 1.87 4.73
CA HIS A 52 1.14 2.57 5.30
C HIS A 52 0.26 1.58 6.07
N THR A 53 -0.60 2.10 6.94
CA THR A 53 -1.72 1.36 7.53
C THR A 53 -2.88 1.19 6.55
N GLN A 54 -3.86 0.37 6.90
CA GLN A 54 -5.09 0.23 6.11
C GLN A 54 -5.79 1.57 5.91
N GLU A 55 -5.91 2.36 6.99
CA GLU A 55 -6.52 3.69 6.96
C GLU A 55 -5.72 4.67 6.08
N GLU A 56 -4.40 4.73 6.23
CA GLU A 56 -3.55 5.60 5.42
C GLU A 56 -3.66 5.24 3.92
N TRP A 57 -3.71 3.95 3.58
CA TRP A 57 -3.96 3.52 2.21
C TRP A 57 -5.33 3.94 1.69
N GLU A 58 -6.38 3.84 2.50
CA GLU A 58 -7.74 4.32 2.15
C GLU A 58 -7.73 5.82 1.89
N GLU A 59 -7.13 6.63 2.77
CA GLU A 59 -7.01 8.08 2.59
C GLU A 59 -6.25 8.46 1.31
N ILE A 60 -5.16 7.74 1.01
CA ILE A 60 -4.37 7.93 -0.22
C ILE A 60 -5.22 7.62 -1.46
N LYS A 61 -6.03 6.56 -1.42
CA LYS A 61 -6.92 6.21 -2.51
C LYS A 61 -8.04 7.23 -2.68
N ASP A 62 -8.71 7.60 -1.60
CA ASP A 62 -9.88 8.48 -1.62
C ASP A 62 -9.51 9.92 -2.01
N SER A 63 -8.28 10.33 -1.71
CA SER A 63 -7.71 11.60 -2.20
C SER A 63 -7.26 11.56 -3.66
N GLY A 64 -7.36 10.41 -4.35
CA GLY A 64 -6.94 10.24 -5.73
C GLY A 64 -5.42 10.22 -5.93
N LYS A 65 -4.63 10.02 -4.86
CA LYS A 65 -3.16 10.16 -4.85
C LYS A 65 -2.40 8.84 -4.88
N LEU A 66 -3.10 7.72 -5.09
CA LEU A 66 -2.47 6.40 -5.05
C LEU A 66 -1.31 6.24 -6.04
N GLU A 67 -1.47 6.70 -7.29
CA GLU A 67 -0.38 6.64 -8.27
C GLU A 67 0.82 7.49 -7.84
N ASP A 68 0.56 8.70 -7.34
CA ASP A 68 1.61 9.62 -6.88
C ASP A 68 2.39 9.03 -5.70
N GLU A 69 1.71 8.41 -4.74
CA GLU A 69 2.36 7.75 -3.61
C GLU A 69 3.18 6.53 -4.07
N ILE A 70 2.67 5.73 -5.02
CA ILE A 70 3.45 4.64 -5.63
C ILE A 70 4.72 5.20 -6.28
N LYS A 71 4.64 6.30 -7.03
CA LYS A 71 5.80 6.93 -7.69
C LYS A 71 6.78 7.53 -6.67
N LYS A 72 6.27 8.12 -5.59
CA LYS A 72 7.10 8.64 -4.48
C LYS A 72 7.88 7.53 -3.78
N LEU A 73 7.25 6.37 -3.56
CA LEU A 73 7.89 5.20 -2.96
C LEU A 73 8.78 4.43 -3.95
N CYS A 74 8.44 4.48 -5.24
CA CYS A 74 9.15 3.86 -6.36
C CYS A 74 9.51 4.90 -7.45
N PRO A 75 10.53 5.75 -7.26
CA PRO A 75 10.81 6.86 -8.18
C PRO A 75 11.16 6.44 -9.62
N ASN A 76 11.53 5.18 -9.85
CA ASN A 76 11.81 4.67 -11.20
C ASN A 76 10.56 4.11 -11.92
N VAL A 77 9.41 4.06 -11.25
CA VAL A 77 8.13 3.68 -11.88
C VAL A 77 7.62 4.91 -12.63
N LYS A 78 7.59 4.83 -13.97
CA LYS A 78 7.18 5.94 -14.82
C LYS A 78 5.66 6.00 -15.01
N ASP A 79 5.05 4.84 -15.28
CA ASP A 79 3.61 4.74 -15.56
C ASP A 79 2.98 3.63 -14.72
N VAL A 80 1.94 3.98 -13.96
CA VAL A 80 1.02 3.01 -13.36
C VAL A 80 -0.30 3.18 -14.08
N LYS A 81 -0.74 2.18 -14.84
CA LYS A 81 -2.01 2.31 -15.57
C LYS A 81 -3.17 2.42 -14.57
N ASP A 82 -4.09 3.34 -14.78
CA ASP A 82 -5.25 3.57 -13.91
C ASP A 82 -6.02 2.28 -13.61
N LYS A 83 -6.19 1.41 -14.63
CA LYS A 83 -6.85 0.11 -14.48
C LYS A 83 -6.16 -0.88 -13.52
N TYR A 84 -4.91 -0.61 -13.14
CA TYR A 84 -4.17 -1.41 -12.15
C TYR A 84 -4.34 -0.87 -10.74
N LEU A 85 -4.72 0.39 -10.57
CA LEU A 85 -4.81 1.05 -9.27
C LEU A 85 -5.78 0.37 -8.31
N PRO A 86 -6.98 -0.10 -8.72
CA PRO A 86 -7.89 -0.81 -7.81
C PRO A 86 -7.28 -2.10 -7.27
N ASP A 87 -6.71 -2.95 -8.15
CA ASP A 87 -6.08 -4.20 -7.74
C ASP A 87 -4.83 -3.94 -6.88
N LEU A 88 -4.03 -2.93 -7.22
CA LEU A 88 -2.84 -2.56 -6.44
C LEU A 88 -3.22 -2.05 -5.05
N PHE A 89 -4.27 -1.24 -4.95
CA PHE A 89 -4.80 -0.78 -3.68
C PHE A 89 -5.26 -1.97 -2.83
N ASP A 90 -6.08 -2.87 -3.36
CA ASP A 90 -6.57 -4.03 -2.62
C ASP A 90 -5.41 -4.88 -2.09
N PHE A 91 -4.35 -5.03 -2.88
CA PHE A 91 -3.12 -5.67 -2.41
C PHE A 91 -2.43 -4.89 -1.30
N PHE A 92 -2.29 -3.57 -1.42
CA PHE A 92 -1.61 -2.78 -0.39
C PHE A 92 -2.40 -2.69 0.91
N TYR A 93 -3.72 -2.59 0.81
CA TYR A 93 -4.66 -2.56 1.93
C TYR A 93 -4.71 -3.92 2.65
N GLU A 94 -4.88 -5.02 1.90
CA GLU A 94 -4.96 -6.38 2.48
C GLU A 94 -3.71 -6.73 3.29
N TYR A 95 -2.54 -6.25 2.85
CA TYR A 95 -1.24 -6.55 3.45
C TYR A 95 -0.57 -5.31 4.07
N ALA A 96 -1.39 -4.33 4.49
CA ALA A 96 -0.92 -3.13 5.16
C ALA A 96 -0.17 -3.46 6.45
N SER A 97 0.55 -2.48 7.00
CA SER A 97 1.41 -2.70 8.17
C SER A 97 0.67 -3.21 9.42
N ASP A 98 -0.63 -2.93 9.53
CA ASP A 98 -1.53 -3.23 10.64
C ASP A 98 -2.55 -4.32 10.33
N SER A 99 -2.58 -4.89 9.12
CA SER A 99 -3.61 -5.86 8.72
C SER A 99 -3.43 -7.25 9.35
N GLY A 100 -2.23 -7.56 9.85
CA GLY A 100 -1.88 -8.90 10.34
C GLY A 100 -1.71 -9.97 9.25
N ASN A 101 -1.94 -9.62 7.98
CA ASN A 101 -1.76 -10.53 6.85
C ASN A 101 -0.35 -10.44 6.28
N VAL A 102 0.17 -11.55 5.73
CA VAL A 102 1.49 -11.61 5.10
C VAL A 102 1.39 -12.18 3.67
N PRO A 103 1.81 -11.45 2.62
CA PRO A 103 1.71 -11.92 1.25
C PRO A 103 2.90 -12.79 0.87
N SER A 104 2.69 -13.76 -0.04
CA SER A 104 3.75 -14.61 -0.59
C SER A 104 4.50 -13.96 -1.77
N CYS A 105 5.38 -12.95 -1.54
CA CYS A 105 5.94 -12.13 -2.64
C CYS A 105 7.43 -11.73 -2.60
#